data_AF-A0AAN9BMF0-F1
#
_entry.id   AF-A0AAN9BMF0-F1
#
_cell.length_a   1.000
_cell.length_b   1.000
_cell.length_c   1.000
_cell.angle_alpha   90.00
_cell.angle_beta   90.00
_cell.angle_gamma   90.00
#
_symmetry.space_group_name_H-M   'P 1'
#
loop_
_entity.id
_entity.type
_entity.pdbx_description
1 polymer ?
#
loop_
_entity_poly.entity_id
_entity_poly.type
_entity_poly.pdbx_seq_one_letter_code
_entity_poly.pdbx_strand_id
1 'polypeptide(L)'
;MFFRPNFVQKEHGQGMTMVLNGLIRDHSQKRDRFMNTDLTDHLFQTKDGRSLDLASLNIQRGRDHGLPSYNSFRKFCGLPSLQEVMATGKMADAPFLRVYNNLDDVDLFTGGLAETPVPGGVVGPTFSCIIGQQFHNIKFGDRFWYQNTQHEGAFTLGQIQAIERIGLSDVLCWVTSMSAVQVQPFVEPSVGNPVRECFETLPLDLSPWLEI
;
A
#
# COMPACT_ATOMS: atom_id res chain seq x y z
N MET A 1 -5.42 -16.98 4.95
CA MET A 1 -6.89 -16.95 4.73
C MET A 1 -7.27 -17.03 3.23
N PHE A 2 -6.38 -17.51 2.37
CA PHE A 2 -6.59 -17.42 0.92
C PHE A 2 -7.82 -18.21 0.42
N PHE A 3 -8.60 -17.57 -0.45
CA PHE A 3 -9.79 -18.15 -1.10
C PHE A 3 -10.81 -18.77 -0.13
N ARG A 4 -11.03 -18.15 1.03
CA ARG A 4 -12.02 -18.60 2.04
C ARG A 4 -13.19 -17.63 2.22
N PRO A 5 -13.98 -17.29 1.18
CA PRO A 5 -14.98 -16.21 1.25
C PRO A 5 -15.99 -16.38 2.37
N ASN A 6 -16.28 -17.62 2.79
CA ASN A 6 -17.25 -17.92 3.85
C ASN A 6 -16.97 -17.21 5.19
N PHE A 7 -15.73 -16.75 5.46
CA PHE A 7 -15.44 -16.03 6.71
C PHE A 7 -16.27 -14.75 6.86
N VAL A 8 -16.59 -14.06 5.77
CA VAL A 8 -17.36 -12.80 5.83
C VAL A 8 -18.82 -13.02 6.22
N GLN A 9 -19.35 -14.22 5.94
CA GLN A 9 -20.75 -14.59 6.22
C GLN A 9 -20.93 -15.24 7.60
N LYS A 10 -19.84 -15.53 8.32
CA LYS A 10 -19.89 -16.06 9.68
C LYS A 10 -20.50 -15.06 10.66
N GLU A 11 -20.84 -15.55 11.85
CA GLU A 11 -21.36 -14.72 12.95
C GLU A 11 -22.59 -13.92 12.54
N HIS A 12 -23.56 -14.59 11.90
CA HIS A 12 -24.78 -13.96 11.39
C HIS A 12 -24.53 -12.76 10.44
N GLY A 13 -23.45 -12.83 9.64
CA GLY A 13 -23.05 -11.77 8.71
C GLY A 13 -22.14 -10.70 9.30
N GLN A 14 -21.73 -10.81 10.57
CA GLN A 14 -20.82 -9.86 11.21
C GLN A 14 -19.34 -10.10 10.90
N GLY A 15 -19.00 -11.21 10.22
CA GLY A 15 -17.62 -11.56 9.90
C GLY A 15 -16.84 -10.45 9.19
N MET A 16 -17.48 -9.71 8.27
CA MET A 16 -16.85 -8.55 7.62
C MET A 16 -16.49 -7.44 8.62
N THR A 17 -17.42 -7.05 9.48
CA THR A 17 -17.20 -6.02 10.51
C THR A 17 -16.09 -6.42 11.49
N MET A 18 -15.98 -7.71 11.82
CA MET A 18 -14.87 -8.22 12.65
C MET A 18 -13.51 -8.09 11.94
N VAL A 19 -13.44 -8.40 10.64
CA VAL A 19 -12.20 -8.23 9.86
C VAL A 19 -11.82 -6.75 9.76
N LEU A 20 -12.78 -5.86 9.49
CA LEU A 20 -12.54 -4.42 9.44
C LEU A 20 -12.05 -3.88 10.79
N ASN A 21 -12.62 -4.34 11.91
CA ASN A 21 -12.13 -3.99 13.25
C ASN A 21 -10.67 -4.43 13.47
N GLY A 22 -10.28 -5.62 12.97
CA GLY A 22 -8.88 -6.04 12.98
C GLY A 22 -8.01 -5.13 12.12
N LEU A 23 -8.42 -4.84 10.88
CA LEU A 23 -7.64 -4.01 9.94
C LEU A 23 -7.33 -2.59 10.45
N ILE A 24 -8.20 -2.01 11.26
CA ILE A 24 -8.00 -0.67 11.82
C ILE A 24 -7.32 -0.68 13.20
N ARG A 25 -7.19 -1.83 13.86
CA ARG A 25 -6.63 -1.91 15.23
C ARG A 25 -5.31 -2.66 15.29
N ASP A 26 -5.14 -3.66 14.45
CA ASP A 26 -3.95 -4.50 14.43
C ASP A 26 -2.81 -3.82 13.69
N HIS A 27 -1.60 -4.09 14.14
CA HIS A 27 -0.41 -3.54 13.54
C HIS A 27 -0.10 -4.21 12.20
N SER A 28 0.23 -3.38 11.19
CA SER A 28 0.96 -3.85 10.03
C SER A 28 2.27 -4.48 10.46
N GLN A 29 2.71 -5.55 9.79
CA GLN A 29 4.10 -5.99 9.91
C GLN A 29 5.03 -4.84 9.51
N LYS A 30 6.18 -4.77 10.18
CA LYS A 30 7.21 -3.80 9.83
C LYS A 30 7.68 -4.10 8.41
N ARG A 31 7.81 -3.06 7.58
CA ARG A 31 8.43 -3.21 6.27
C ARG A 31 9.93 -3.47 6.45
N ASP A 32 10.34 -4.69 6.15
CA ASP A 32 11.74 -5.10 6.13
C ASP A 32 12.03 -6.01 4.92
N ARG A 33 13.20 -6.65 4.93
CA ARG A 33 13.67 -7.52 3.84
C ARG A 33 13.13 -8.95 3.94
N PHE A 34 12.28 -9.24 4.93
CA PHE A 34 11.70 -10.54 5.18
C PHE A 34 10.22 -10.54 4.85
N MET A 35 9.71 -11.73 4.53
CA MET A 35 8.28 -11.96 4.31
C MET A 35 7.84 -13.09 5.23
N ASN A 36 6.60 -13.01 5.69
CA ASN A 36 6.02 -14.03 6.55
C ASN A 36 5.96 -15.39 5.84
N THR A 37 6.14 -16.48 6.59
CA THR A 37 6.14 -17.87 6.09
C THR A 37 4.84 -18.27 5.39
N ASP A 38 3.72 -17.66 5.75
CA ASP A 38 2.45 -17.86 5.04
C ASP A 38 2.49 -17.39 3.59
N LEU A 39 3.40 -16.48 3.25
CA LEU A 39 3.63 -15.97 1.90
C LEU A 39 4.81 -16.64 1.21
N THR A 40 5.82 -17.13 1.92
CA THR A 40 7.01 -17.76 1.31
C THR A 40 6.92 -19.28 1.21
N ASP A 41 6.32 -19.95 2.19
CA ASP A 41 6.30 -21.42 2.26
C ASP A 41 4.89 -22.01 2.14
N HIS A 42 3.86 -21.21 2.39
CA HIS A 42 2.47 -21.67 2.44
C HIS A 42 1.50 -20.87 1.57
N LEU A 43 2.01 -20.11 0.58
CA LEU A 43 1.13 -19.35 -0.33
C LEU A 43 0.24 -20.34 -1.09
N PHE A 44 -1.08 -20.13 -0.97
CA PHE A 44 -2.11 -21.00 -1.57
C PHE A 44 -1.91 -22.49 -1.32
N GLN A 45 -1.40 -22.86 -0.14
CA GLN A 45 -1.14 -24.25 0.19
C GLN A 45 -2.39 -25.12 0.03
N THR A 46 -2.25 -26.17 -0.78
CA THR A 46 -3.31 -27.15 -1.03
C THR A 46 -3.31 -28.24 0.05
N LYS A 47 -4.41 -29.00 0.15
CA LYS A 47 -4.54 -30.04 1.19
C LYS A 47 -3.50 -31.15 1.08
N ASP A 48 -2.98 -31.39 -0.11
CA ASP A 48 -1.91 -32.34 -0.43
C ASP A 48 -0.50 -31.76 -0.19
N GLY A 49 -0.39 -30.57 0.42
CA GLY A 49 0.88 -30.01 0.89
C GLY A 49 1.67 -29.20 -0.14
N ARG A 50 1.22 -29.11 -1.39
CA ARG A 50 1.83 -28.22 -2.40
C ARG A 50 1.56 -26.77 -2.05
N SER A 51 2.55 -25.92 -2.20
CA SER A 51 2.47 -24.49 -1.93
C SER A 51 3.31 -23.70 -2.93
N LEU A 52 3.17 -22.38 -2.87
CA LEU A 52 3.95 -21.43 -3.63
C LEU A 52 4.74 -20.51 -2.69
N ASP A 53 5.70 -19.80 -3.28
CA ASP A 53 6.49 -18.76 -2.62
C ASP A 53 6.25 -17.43 -3.34
N LEU A 54 5.60 -16.48 -2.67
CA LEU A 54 5.29 -15.17 -3.22
C LEU A 54 6.55 -14.35 -3.52
N ALA A 55 7.59 -14.45 -2.70
CA ALA A 55 8.83 -13.71 -2.91
C ALA A 55 9.55 -14.23 -4.16
N SER A 56 9.69 -15.55 -4.27
CA SER A 56 10.26 -16.21 -5.46
C SER A 56 9.43 -15.93 -6.72
N LEU A 57 8.09 -15.92 -6.61
CA LEU A 57 7.19 -15.56 -7.70
C LEU A 57 7.37 -14.10 -8.14
N ASN A 58 7.54 -13.16 -7.21
CA ASN A 58 7.76 -11.75 -7.54
C ASN A 58 9.09 -11.53 -8.27
N ILE A 59 10.16 -12.20 -7.83
CA ILE A 59 11.46 -12.18 -8.52
C ILE A 59 11.30 -12.75 -9.93
N GLN A 60 10.70 -13.93 -10.06
CA GLN A 60 10.52 -14.57 -11.36
C GLN A 60 9.61 -13.75 -12.29
N ARG A 61 8.58 -13.08 -11.74
CA ARG A 61 7.69 -12.18 -12.48
C ARG A 61 8.44 -10.96 -13.01
N GLY A 62 9.35 -10.40 -12.22
CA GLY A 62 10.21 -9.30 -12.68
C GLY A 62 11.04 -9.70 -13.90
N ARG A 63 11.61 -10.90 -13.88
CA ARG A 63 12.40 -11.47 -15.00
C ARG A 63 11.53 -11.76 -16.23
N ASP A 64 10.37 -12.37 -16.01
CA ASP A 64 9.35 -12.65 -17.05
C ASP A 64 8.93 -11.36 -17.77
N HIS A 65 8.74 -10.27 -17.02
CA HIS A 65 8.39 -8.96 -17.56
C HIS A 65 9.59 -8.18 -18.14
N GLY A 66 10.80 -8.77 -18.14
CA GLY A 66 12.01 -8.11 -18.63
C GLY A 66 12.35 -6.82 -17.87
N LEU A 67 12.05 -6.75 -16.57
CA LEU A 67 12.36 -5.57 -15.77
C LEU A 67 13.87 -5.33 -15.75
N PRO A 68 14.33 -4.08 -15.95
CA PRO A 68 15.72 -3.72 -15.75
C PRO A 68 16.21 -4.01 -14.33
N SER A 69 17.53 -4.06 -14.18
CA SER A 69 18.15 -4.30 -12.88
C SER A 69 17.87 -3.20 -11.86
N TYR A 70 18.04 -3.53 -10.59
CA TYR A 70 17.96 -2.58 -9.49
C TYR A 70 18.83 -1.33 -9.73
N ASN A 71 20.07 -1.49 -10.16
CA ASN A 71 20.96 -0.36 -10.48
C ASN A 71 20.47 0.50 -11.65
N SER A 72 19.76 -0.09 -12.62
CA SER A 72 19.14 0.66 -13.71
C SER A 72 18.05 1.60 -13.18
N PHE A 73 17.23 1.12 -12.24
CA PHE A 73 16.21 1.96 -11.58
C PHE A 73 16.83 3.00 -10.64
N ARG A 74 17.92 2.67 -9.93
CA ARG A 74 18.66 3.66 -9.13
C ARG A 74 19.17 4.80 -10.00
N LYS A 75 19.77 4.48 -11.15
CA LYS A 75 20.23 5.46 -12.14
C LYS A 75 19.08 6.30 -12.68
N PHE A 76 17.95 5.68 -13.05
CA PHE A 76 16.74 6.40 -13.47
C PHE A 76 16.28 7.42 -12.42
N CYS A 77 16.34 7.06 -11.15
CA CYS A 77 15.98 7.92 -10.02
C CYS A 77 17.07 8.90 -9.58
N GLY A 78 18.21 8.98 -10.28
CA GLY A 78 19.33 9.84 -9.89
C GLY A 78 20.00 9.43 -8.57
N LEU A 79 19.85 8.18 -8.15
CA LEU A 79 20.41 7.64 -6.92
C LEU A 79 21.80 7.03 -7.16
N PRO A 80 22.71 7.05 -6.16
CA PRO A 80 24.00 6.37 -6.27
C PRO A 80 23.80 4.90 -6.55
N SER A 81 24.63 4.27 -7.37
CA SER A 81 24.63 2.81 -7.63
C SER A 81 24.76 1.98 -6.34
N LEU A 82 24.39 0.69 -6.39
CA LEU A 82 24.56 -0.24 -5.28
C LEU A 82 26.03 -0.32 -4.83
N GLN A 83 26.98 -0.25 -5.77
CA GLN A 83 28.42 -0.19 -5.52
C GLN A 83 28.77 1.00 -4.62
N GLU A 84 28.29 2.19 -4.97
CA GLU A 84 28.51 3.42 -4.20
C GLU A 84 27.83 3.36 -2.83
N VAL A 85 26.62 2.79 -2.75
CA VAL A 85 25.92 2.60 -1.47
C VAL A 85 26.72 1.68 -0.55
N MET A 86 27.21 0.55 -1.07
CA MET A 86 28.02 -0.41 -0.31
C MET A 86 29.35 0.19 0.16
N ALA A 87 29.95 1.08 -0.63
CA ALA A 87 31.16 1.80 -0.22
C ALA A 87 30.96 2.68 1.03
N THR A 88 29.71 3.07 1.35
CA THR A 88 29.37 3.78 2.60
C THR A 88 29.11 2.85 3.79
N GLY A 89 29.26 1.53 3.62
CA GLY A 89 28.95 0.51 4.62
C GLY A 89 27.47 0.10 4.69
N LYS A 90 26.59 0.77 3.94
CA LYS A 90 25.16 0.42 3.86
C LYS A 90 24.95 -0.77 2.95
N MET A 91 24.05 -1.69 3.32
CA MET A 91 23.72 -2.90 2.55
C MET A 91 24.91 -3.85 2.32
N ALA A 92 26.05 -3.65 2.98
CA ALA A 92 27.26 -4.46 2.79
C ALA A 92 27.11 -5.91 3.28
N ASP A 93 26.14 -6.17 4.17
CA ASP A 93 25.81 -7.48 4.72
C ASP A 93 24.57 -8.12 4.06
N ALA A 94 24.04 -7.52 3.00
CA ALA A 94 22.76 -7.95 2.44
C ALA A 94 22.86 -9.41 1.91
N PRO A 95 21.96 -10.32 2.32
CA PRO A 95 22.07 -11.75 1.98
C PRO A 95 22.10 -12.05 0.48
N PHE A 96 21.45 -11.22 -0.34
CA PHE A 96 21.41 -11.38 -1.79
C PHE A 96 22.80 -11.24 -2.44
N LEU A 97 23.77 -10.60 -1.77
CA LEU A 97 25.16 -10.52 -2.25
C LEU A 97 25.85 -11.89 -2.34
N ARG A 98 25.30 -12.92 -1.70
CA ARG A 98 25.78 -14.31 -1.81
C ARG A 98 25.17 -15.06 -2.99
N VAL A 99 24.17 -14.48 -3.65
CA VAL A 99 23.37 -15.11 -4.71
C VAL A 99 23.68 -14.48 -6.06
N TYR A 100 23.76 -13.14 -6.12
CA TYR A 100 24.10 -12.43 -7.36
C TYR A 100 25.61 -12.28 -7.50
N ASN A 101 26.17 -12.82 -8.59
CA ASN A 101 27.60 -12.70 -8.89
C ASN A 101 27.99 -11.27 -9.32
N ASN A 102 27.07 -10.55 -9.96
CA ASN A 102 27.23 -9.17 -10.35
C ASN A 102 26.17 -8.31 -9.66
N LEU A 103 26.57 -7.15 -9.13
CA LEU A 103 25.67 -6.19 -8.49
C LEU A 103 24.67 -5.58 -9.49
N ASP A 104 25.01 -5.59 -10.79
CA ASP A 104 24.10 -5.16 -11.85
C ASP A 104 23.04 -6.22 -12.23
N ASP A 105 23.10 -7.43 -11.66
CA ASP A 105 22.09 -8.48 -11.88
C ASP A 105 21.00 -8.50 -10.80
N VAL A 106 21.14 -7.69 -9.75
CA VAL A 106 20.20 -7.66 -8.63
C VAL A 106 18.81 -7.26 -9.13
N ASP A 107 17.83 -8.16 -8.94
CA ASP A 107 16.44 -7.92 -9.31
C ASP A 107 15.87 -6.70 -8.55
N LEU A 108 15.07 -5.86 -9.21
CA LEU A 108 14.48 -4.65 -8.62
C LEU A 108 13.75 -4.93 -7.29
N PHE A 109 12.95 -5.99 -7.24
CA PHE A 109 12.18 -6.36 -6.04
C PHE A 109 13.11 -6.63 -4.85
N THR A 110 14.15 -7.42 -5.07
CA THR A 110 15.16 -7.77 -4.06
C THR A 110 15.92 -6.54 -3.56
N GLY A 111 16.47 -5.74 -4.49
CA GLY A 111 17.24 -4.55 -4.14
C GLY A 111 16.40 -3.49 -3.43
N GLY A 112 15.19 -3.22 -3.94
CA GLY A 112 14.27 -2.23 -3.37
C GLY A 112 13.79 -2.59 -1.97
N LEU A 113 13.46 -3.87 -1.70
CA LEU A 113 13.09 -4.32 -0.35
C LEU A 113 14.23 -4.21 0.66
N ALA A 114 15.48 -4.30 0.21
CA ALA A 114 16.64 -4.21 1.09
C ALA A 114 17.02 -2.76 1.48
N GLU A 115 16.47 -1.75 0.82
CA GLU A 115 16.70 -0.35 1.19
C GLU A 115 16.09 0.01 2.55
N THR A 116 16.70 0.91 3.30
CA THR A 116 16.08 1.51 4.49
C THR A 116 14.97 2.47 4.07
N PRO A 117 13.80 2.47 4.74
CA PRO A 117 12.74 3.43 4.46
C PRO A 117 13.20 4.89 4.59
N VAL A 118 12.64 5.77 3.74
CA VAL A 118 12.85 7.22 3.84
C VAL A 118 12.20 7.79 5.11
N PRO A 119 12.67 8.94 5.64
CA PRO A 119 12.02 9.60 6.78
C PRO A 119 10.53 9.86 6.51
N GLY A 120 9.66 9.42 7.43
CA GLY A 120 8.21 9.56 7.29
C GLY A 120 7.55 8.62 6.28
N GLY A 121 8.31 7.71 5.65
CA GLY A 121 7.81 6.73 4.68
C GLY A 121 8.05 5.28 5.10
N VAL A 122 7.46 4.35 4.35
CA VAL A 122 7.57 2.89 4.59
C VAL A 122 8.38 2.16 3.52
N VAL A 123 8.85 2.86 2.49
CA VAL A 123 9.68 2.30 1.41
C VAL A 123 11.00 3.07 1.28
N GLY A 124 12.02 2.41 0.74
CA GLY A 124 13.31 3.04 0.48
C GLY A 124 13.29 4.01 -0.71
N PRO A 125 14.42 4.72 -0.95
CA PRO A 125 14.52 5.76 -1.97
C PRO A 125 14.13 5.32 -3.40
N THR A 126 14.51 4.11 -3.83
CA THR A 126 14.22 3.63 -5.18
C THR A 126 12.72 3.41 -5.36
N PHE A 127 12.08 2.73 -4.40
CA PHE A 127 10.63 2.53 -4.44
C PHE A 127 9.85 3.82 -4.22
N SER A 128 10.32 4.73 -3.35
CA SER A 128 9.70 6.05 -3.19
C SER A 128 9.69 6.83 -4.50
N CYS A 129 10.79 6.82 -5.26
CA CYS A 129 10.90 7.45 -6.58
C CYS A 129 9.91 6.85 -7.59
N ILE A 130 9.94 5.54 -7.83
CA ILE A 130 9.12 4.94 -8.89
C ILE A 130 7.62 4.92 -8.54
N ILE A 131 7.28 4.70 -7.26
CA ILE A 131 5.89 4.76 -6.79
C ILE A 131 5.39 6.21 -6.86
N GLY A 132 6.19 7.17 -6.39
CA GLY A 132 5.86 8.60 -6.44
C GLY A 132 5.65 9.09 -7.88
N GLN A 133 6.53 8.71 -8.81
CA GLN A 133 6.39 9.05 -10.22
C GLN A 133 5.12 8.43 -10.83
N GLN A 134 4.80 7.18 -10.49
CA GLN A 134 3.58 6.53 -10.97
C GLN A 134 2.32 7.24 -10.44
N PHE A 135 2.27 7.56 -9.14
CA PHE A 135 1.14 8.29 -8.54
C PHE A 135 1.01 9.73 -9.08
N HIS A 136 2.14 10.39 -9.34
CA HIS A 136 2.16 11.69 -10.03
C HIS A 136 1.53 11.58 -11.42
N ASN A 137 1.97 10.61 -12.22
CA ASN A 137 1.50 10.44 -13.59
C ASN A 137 0.01 10.11 -13.67
N ILE A 138 -0.51 9.25 -12.78
CA ILE A 138 -1.96 8.97 -12.77
C ILE A 138 -2.75 10.19 -12.30
N LYS A 139 -2.26 10.97 -11.33
CA LYS A 139 -2.97 12.17 -10.85
C LYS A 139 -3.04 13.25 -11.92
N PHE A 140 -1.91 13.61 -12.52
CA PHE A 140 -1.82 14.74 -13.45
C PHE A 140 -2.09 14.35 -14.91
N GLY A 141 -2.06 13.05 -15.23
CA GLY A 141 -2.42 12.53 -16.54
C GLY A 141 -3.90 12.15 -16.68
N ASP A 142 -4.65 12.11 -15.57
CA ASP A 142 -6.07 11.78 -15.59
C ASP A 142 -6.93 13.03 -15.82
N ARG A 143 -7.58 13.08 -16.98
CA ARG A 143 -8.53 14.14 -17.33
C ARG A 143 -9.67 14.24 -16.31
N PHE A 144 -10.09 13.13 -15.71
CA PHE A 144 -11.19 13.04 -14.75
C PHE A 144 -10.72 12.98 -13.29
N TRP A 145 -9.46 13.33 -13.00
CA TRP A 145 -9.03 13.52 -11.62
C TRP A 145 -9.98 14.49 -10.91
N TYR A 146 -10.51 14.13 -9.74
CA TYR A 146 -11.66 14.83 -9.14
C TYR A 146 -11.44 16.33 -8.85
N GLN A 147 -10.19 16.78 -8.73
CA GLN A 147 -9.84 18.20 -8.54
C GLN A 147 -9.63 18.95 -9.86
N ASN A 148 -9.67 18.26 -11.00
CA ASN A 148 -9.57 18.89 -12.31
C ASN A 148 -10.90 19.55 -12.67
N THR A 149 -10.91 20.88 -12.75
CA THR A 149 -12.11 21.67 -13.06
C THR A 149 -12.23 22.03 -14.54
N GLN A 150 -11.25 21.67 -15.38
CA GLN A 150 -11.11 22.14 -16.75
C GLN A 150 -11.63 21.13 -17.79
N HIS A 151 -12.77 20.49 -17.52
CA HIS A 151 -13.45 19.61 -18.49
C HIS A 151 -14.97 19.58 -18.29
N GLU A 152 -15.69 19.14 -19.33
CA GLU A 152 -17.13 18.89 -19.23
C GLU A 152 -17.42 17.76 -18.24
N GLY A 153 -18.36 17.99 -17.32
CA GLY A 153 -18.68 17.05 -16.24
C GLY A 153 -17.71 17.09 -15.05
N ALA A 154 -16.83 18.09 -14.97
CA ALA A 154 -15.99 18.31 -13.79
C ALA A 154 -16.85 18.68 -12.57
N PHE A 155 -16.39 18.28 -11.38
CA PHE A 155 -17.00 18.75 -10.14
C PHE A 155 -16.87 20.26 -9.99
N THR A 156 -17.90 20.91 -9.44
CA THR A 156 -17.83 22.30 -9.01
C THR A 156 -16.94 22.44 -7.77
N LEU A 157 -16.51 23.67 -7.45
CA LEU A 157 -15.73 23.92 -6.23
C LEU A 157 -16.49 23.50 -4.96
N GLY A 158 -17.81 23.70 -4.91
CA GLY A 158 -18.63 23.25 -3.78
C GLY A 158 -18.66 21.73 -3.63
N GLN A 159 -18.73 21.01 -4.76
CA GLN A 159 -18.67 19.55 -4.78
C GLN A 159 -17.29 19.02 -4.35
N ILE A 160 -16.21 19.64 -4.81
CA ILE A 160 -14.84 19.28 -4.38
C ILE A 160 -14.68 19.51 -2.86
N GLN A 161 -15.13 20.65 -2.34
CA GLN A 161 -15.07 20.94 -0.90
C GLN A 161 -15.88 19.94 -0.06
N ALA A 162 -16.99 19.44 -0.57
CA ALA A 162 -17.76 18.37 0.09
C ALA A 162 -16.98 17.04 0.09
N ILE A 163 -16.35 16.67 -1.03
CA ILE A 163 -15.53 15.46 -1.16
C ILE A 163 -14.30 15.51 -0.25
N GLU A 164 -13.60 16.64 -0.18
CA GLU A 164 -12.37 16.78 0.62
C GLU A 164 -12.59 16.72 2.13
N ARG A 165 -13.85 16.81 2.58
CA ARG A 165 -14.22 16.59 3.99
C ARG A 165 -14.38 15.11 4.35
N ILE A 166 -14.43 14.21 3.37
CA ILE A 166 -14.65 12.78 3.58
C ILE A 166 -13.35 12.11 4.05
N GLY A 167 -13.35 11.54 5.25
CA GLY A 167 -12.32 10.61 5.70
C GLY A 167 -12.71 9.14 5.50
N LEU A 168 -11.72 8.25 5.45
CA LEU A 168 -11.99 6.80 5.44
C LEU A 168 -12.78 6.36 6.70
N SER A 169 -12.62 7.04 7.83
CA SER A 169 -13.39 6.76 9.04
C SER A 169 -14.87 7.09 8.89
N ASP A 170 -15.22 8.17 8.16
CA ASP A 170 -16.62 8.48 7.83
C ASP A 170 -17.21 7.39 6.93
N VAL A 171 -16.48 6.99 5.88
CA VAL A 171 -16.92 5.92 4.98
C VAL A 171 -17.18 4.63 5.75
N LEU A 172 -16.27 4.21 6.64
CA LEU A 172 -16.46 3.03 7.48
C LEU A 172 -17.71 3.14 8.35
N CYS A 173 -17.97 4.30 8.95
CA CYS A 173 -19.19 4.52 9.74
C CYS A 173 -20.47 4.49 8.90
N TRP A 174 -20.45 5.01 7.66
CA TRP A 174 -21.63 5.07 6.81
C TRP A 174 -22.02 3.72 6.21
N VAL A 175 -21.04 2.88 5.84
CA VAL A 175 -21.29 1.67 5.03
C VAL A 175 -21.18 0.37 5.81
N THR A 176 -20.91 0.44 7.11
CA THR A 176 -20.73 -0.75 7.96
C THR A 176 -21.55 -0.65 9.25
N SER A 177 -21.58 -1.74 10.02
CA SER A 177 -22.21 -1.78 11.34
C SER A 177 -21.26 -1.40 12.49
N MET A 178 -20.13 -0.77 12.20
CA MET A 178 -19.18 -0.34 13.23
C MET A 178 -19.78 0.77 14.10
N SER A 179 -19.62 0.65 15.42
CA SER A 179 -20.09 1.68 16.35
C SER A 179 -19.09 2.82 16.51
N ALA A 180 -17.80 2.56 16.35
CA ALA A 180 -16.74 3.55 16.55
C ALA A 180 -15.50 3.24 15.70
N VAL A 181 -14.81 4.30 15.25
CA VAL A 181 -13.61 4.25 14.38
C VAL A 181 -12.66 5.37 14.79
N GLN A 182 -11.35 5.14 14.76
CA GLN A 182 -10.38 6.23 14.93
C GLN A 182 -10.42 7.24 13.77
N VAL A 183 -10.07 8.49 14.05
CA VAL A 183 -10.13 9.59 13.07
C VAL A 183 -9.37 9.25 11.78
N GLN A 184 -8.15 8.72 11.91
CA GLN A 184 -7.30 8.27 10.81
C GLN A 184 -7.12 6.75 10.85
N PRO A 185 -7.84 5.97 10.03
CA PRO A 185 -7.80 4.50 10.08
C PRO A 185 -6.44 3.86 9.75
N PHE A 186 -5.54 4.57 9.07
CA PHE A 186 -4.18 4.09 8.77
C PHE A 186 -3.19 4.30 9.92
N VAL A 187 -3.59 5.05 10.96
CA VAL A 187 -2.78 5.33 12.13
C VAL A 187 -3.38 4.61 13.32
N GLU A 188 -2.54 4.11 14.21
CA GLU A 188 -2.99 3.42 15.41
C GLU A 188 -3.81 4.36 16.31
N PRO A 189 -4.82 3.83 17.02
CA PRO A 189 -5.54 4.58 18.04
C PRO A 189 -4.59 5.14 19.12
N SER A 190 -4.67 6.43 19.37
CA SER A 190 -3.84 7.12 20.37
C SER A 190 -4.51 8.42 20.82
N VAL A 191 -3.90 9.14 21.76
CA VAL A 191 -4.37 10.49 22.14
C VAL A 191 -4.40 11.44 20.93
N GLY A 192 -3.45 11.31 20.01
CA GLY A 192 -3.41 12.11 18.77
C GLY A 192 -4.29 11.57 17.63
N ASN A 193 -4.87 10.38 17.80
CA ASN A 193 -5.77 9.75 16.84
C ASN A 193 -6.89 9.01 17.61
N PRO A 194 -7.80 9.75 18.26
CA PRO A 194 -8.79 9.16 19.14
C PRO A 194 -9.82 8.34 18.34
N VAL A 195 -10.40 7.35 19.02
CA VAL A 195 -11.58 6.63 18.54
C VAL A 195 -12.81 7.51 18.79
N ARG A 196 -13.60 7.75 17.74
CA ARG A 196 -14.87 8.49 17.81
C ARG A 196 -16.04 7.57 17.52
N GLU A 197 -17.20 7.90 18.07
CA GLU A 197 -18.42 7.15 17.83
C GLU A 197 -19.01 7.51 16.45
N CYS A 198 -19.50 6.50 15.73
CA CYS A 198 -19.99 6.67 14.37
C CYS A 198 -21.25 7.53 14.29
N PHE A 199 -22.05 7.63 15.37
CA PHE A 199 -23.21 8.53 15.39
C PHE A 199 -22.82 10.01 15.34
N GLU A 200 -21.56 10.35 15.62
CA GLU A 200 -21.02 11.71 15.51
C GLU A 200 -20.63 12.07 14.06
N THR A 201 -20.59 11.08 13.15
CA THR A 201 -20.25 11.32 11.75
C THR A 201 -21.42 11.95 11.02
N LEU A 202 -21.17 13.09 10.37
CA LEU A 202 -22.14 13.71 9.50
C LEU A 202 -22.19 12.95 8.18
N PRO A 203 -23.35 12.84 7.51
CA PRO A 203 -23.41 12.30 6.16
C PRO A 203 -22.68 13.23 5.18
N LEU A 204 -22.33 12.70 4.01
CA LEU A 204 -21.83 13.51 2.90
C LEU A 204 -22.84 14.63 2.56
N ASP A 205 -22.35 15.87 2.55
CA ASP A 205 -23.12 17.03 2.10
C ASP A 205 -23.32 16.98 0.58
N LEU A 206 -24.52 16.57 0.17
CA LEU A 206 -24.92 16.50 -1.23
C LEU A 206 -25.62 17.78 -1.72
N SER A 207 -25.71 18.84 -0.91
CA SER A 207 -26.33 20.11 -1.35
C SER A 207 -25.67 20.72 -2.60
N PRO A 208 -24.34 20.58 -2.85
CA PRO A 208 -23.72 21.06 -4.08
C PRO A 208 -24.08 20.27 -5.35
N TRP A 209 -24.85 19.17 -5.25
CA TRP A 209 -25.34 18.37 -6.38
C TRP A 209 -26.79 18.65 -6.74
N LEU A 210 -27.47 19.55 -6.05
CA LEU A 210 -28.83 19.93 -6.41
C LEU A 210 -28.84 20.68 -7.75
N GLU A 211 -29.48 20.09 -8.75
CA GLU A 211 -29.80 20.74 -10.03
C GLU A 211 -31.05 21.61 -9.83
N ILE A 212 -30.94 22.91 -10.15
CA ILE A 212 -32.03 23.90 -10.07
C ILE A 212 -32.52 24.23 -11.48
#